data_AF-A0A5N7B428-F1
#
_entry.id   AF-A0A5N7B428-F1
#
_cell.length_a   1.000
_cell.length_b   1.000
_cell.length_c   1.000
_cell.angle_alpha   90.00
_cell.angle_beta   90.00
_cell.angle_gamma   90.00
#
_symmetry.space_group_name_H-M   'P 1'
#
loop_
_entity.id
_entity.type
_entity.pdbx_description
1 polymer ?
#
loop_
_entity_poly.entity_id
_entity_poly.type
_entity_poly.pdbx_seq_one_letter_code
_entity_poly.pdbx_strand_id
1 'polypeptide(L)'
;MAEPQSYTGGCHCGQVKYAFSLSPPLEEQEVVQCNCETLLSVLTEQSWLWDSEELNQITFDKDGTGRLICRGELSVWIAAEFDWKIQNSECLDQCLHISGGYPPRRPSLLSQFTLEMTLTKRRIPKLGDADMQEYRINEELLSDAAFLPKQYVIKLETDRFLSGFDYRTRHVTGRFIPGFDRREHLKWSPKYALRMVFDKSPYPLREEWKSPDGAPGDFEFSEWKESTCQQLHKQSGWWKTIFSKILRRLGGC
;
A
#
# COMPACT_ATOMS: atom_id res chain seq x y z
N MET A 1 -16.22 45.77 -11.27
CA MET A 1 -15.90 44.62 -10.40
C MET A 1 -17.12 43.74 -10.41
N ALA A 2 -16.99 42.45 -10.75
CA ALA A 2 -18.14 41.54 -10.77
C ALA A 2 -18.72 41.40 -9.36
N GLU A 3 -20.04 41.45 -9.24
CA GLU A 3 -20.71 41.26 -7.94
C GLU A 3 -20.50 39.82 -7.45
N PRO A 4 -20.22 39.62 -6.15
CA PRO A 4 -20.06 38.28 -5.60
C PRO A 4 -21.39 37.53 -5.59
N GLN A 5 -21.42 36.33 -6.15
CA GLN A 5 -22.57 35.44 -6.14
C GLN A 5 -22.43 34.39 -5.03
N SER A 6 -23.49 34.15 -4.27
CA SER A 6 -23.50 33.17 -3.17
C SER A 6 -24.01 31.81 -3.62
N TYR A 7 -23.36 30.76 -3.14
CA TYR A 7 -23.66 29.36 -3.42
C TYR A 7 -23.86 28.59 -2.13
N THR A 8 -24.67 27.55 -2.19
CA THR A 8 -24.88 26.62 -1.07
C THR A 8 -24.47 25.21 -1.48
N GLY A 9 -23.86 24.49 -0.55
CA GLY A 9 -23.41 23.12 -0.73
C GLY A 9 -23.67 22.28 0.51
N GLY A 10 -23.58 20.96 0.35
CA GLY A 10 -23.72 20.04 1.46
C GLY A 10 -23.17 18.66 1.14
N CYS A 11 -22.89 17.89 2.18
CA CYS A 11 -22.53 16.48 2.05
C CYS A 11 -23.76 15.66 1.63
N HIS A 12 -23.56 14.55 0.93
CA HIS A 12 -24.63 13.65 0.47
C HIS A 12 -25.55 13.15 1.61
N CYS A 13 -25.05 13.08 2.85
CA CYS A 13 -25.82 12.68 4.02
C CYS A 13 -26.59 13.83 4.70
N GLY A 14 -26.42 15.08 4.23
CA GLY A 14 -27.11 16.27 4.76
C GLY A 14 -26.60 16.78 6.10
N GLN A 15 -25.65 16.10 6.75
CA GLN A 15 -25.10 16.50 8.05
C GLN A 15 -24.23 17.77 7.98
N VAL A 16 -23.57 17.99 6.83
CA VAL A 16 -22.76 19.19 6.59
C VAL A 16 -23.47 20.05 5.56
N LYS A 17 -23.67 21.33 5.90
CA LYS A 17 -24.20 22.37 5.02
C LYS A 17 -23.27 23.58 5.09
N TYR A 18 -22.96 24.19 3.96
CA TYR A 18 -22.10 25.35 3.90
C TYR A 18 -22.58 26.33 2.83
N ALA A 19 -22.18 27.58 2.98
CA ALA A 19 -22.41 28.63 2.00
C ALA A 19 -21.12 29.40 1.77
N PHE A 20 -20.86 29.81 0.53
CA PHE A 20 -19.69 30.58 0.15
C PHE A 20 -20.04 31.55 -0.97
N SER A 21 -19.26 32.61 -1.14
CA SER A 21 -19.48 33.59 -2.20
C SER A 21 -18.24 33.73 -3.07
N LEU A 22 -18.42 33.79 -4.39
CA LEU A 22 -17.35 33.90 -5.37
C LEU A 22 -17.52 35.13 -6.25
N SER A 23 -16.40 35.75 -6.63
CA SER A 23 -16.31 36.75 -7.70
C SER A 23 -15.02 36.47 -8.48
N PRO A 24 -15.09 36.08 -9.77
CA PRO A 24 -16.30 35.98 -10.61
C PRO A 24 -17.21 34.79 -10.26
N PRO A 25 -18.48 34.78 -10.73
CA PRO A 25 -19.42 33.66 -10.58
C PRO A 25 -18.85 32.31 -11.04
N LEU A 26 -19.35 31.20 -10.48
CA LEU A 26 -18.85 29.85 -10.72
C LEU A 26 -18.93 29.45 -12.21
N GLU A 27 -19.95 29.92 -12.91
CA GLU A 27 -20.16 29.71 -14.35
C GLU A 27 -19.07 30.33 -15.22
N GLU A 28 -18.37 31.33 -14.68
CA GLU A 28 -17.26 32.03 -15.34
C GLU A 28 -15.90 31.52 -14.86
N GLN A 29 -15.88 30.61 -13.89
CA GLN A 29 -14.63 29.99 -13.41
C GLN A 29 -14.26 28.77 -14.25
N GLU A 30 -12.96 28.61 -14.47
CA GLU A 30 -12.42 27.38 -15.03
C GLU A 30 -12.51 26.26 -13.99
N VAL A 31 -13.34 25.26 -14.24
CA VAL A 31 -13.45 24.08 -13.36
C VAL A 31 -12.23 23.20 -13.56
N VAL A 32 -11.32 23.21 -12.59
CA VAL A 32 -10.15 22.32 -12.57
C VAL A 32 -10.49 21.04 -11.81
N GLN A 33 -10.52 19.91 -12.51
CA GLN A 33 -10.55 18.60 -11.85
C GLN A 33 -9.14 18.24 -11.39
N CYS A 34 -8.88 18.35 -10.10
CA CYS A 34 -7.65 17.82 -9.50
C CYS A 34 -7.77 16.30 -9.35
N ASN A 35 -6.98 15.53 -10.10
CA ASN A 35 -6.80 14.09 -9.86
C ASN A 35 -5.80 13.85 -8.70
N CYS A 36 -5.88 14.66 -7.65
CA CYS A 36 -5.05 14.49 -6.47
C CYS A 36 -5.71 13.51 -5.51
N GLU A 37 -4.92 12.59 -4.99
CA GLU A 37 -5.31 11.74 -3.87
C GLU A 37 -4.72 12.33 -2.59
N THR A 38 -5.41 12.21 -1.47
CA THR A 38 -4.85 12.60 -0.16
C THR A 38 -3.83 11.56 0.30
N LEU A 39 -2.87 11.93 1.16
CA LEU A 39 -2.00 10.92 1.77
C LEU A 39 -2.82 9.83 2.50
N LEU A 40 -3.90 10.20 3.19
CA LEU A 40 -4.77 9.25 3.86
C LEU A 40 -5.38 8.22 2.88
N SER A 41 -5.92 8.68 1.75
CA SER A 41 -6.50 7.79 0.74
C SER A 41 -5.43 6.86 0.15
N VAL A 42 -4.25 7.39 -0.17
CA VAL A 42 -3.15 6.58 -0.71
C VAL A 42 -2.72 5.49 0.27
N LEU A 43 -2.67 5.79 1.57
CA LEU A 43 -2.28 4.81 2.59
C LEU A 43 -3.34 3.72 2.80
N THR A 44 -4.63 4.08 2.72
CA THR A 44 -5.73 3.24 3.24
C THR A 44 -6.60 2.56 2.18
N GLU A 45 -6.52 2.97 0.91
CA GLU A 45 -7.39 2.40 -0.14
C GLU A 45 -6.94 1.02 -0.64
N GLN A 46 -5.66 0.71 -0.53
CA GLN A 46 -5.05 -0.51 -1.07
C GLN A 46 -4.00 -1.09 -0.11
N SER A 47 -3.73 -2.38 -0.26
CA SER A 47 -2.68 -3.06 0.47
C SER A 47 -1.29 -2.77 -0.12
N TRP A 48 -0.31 -2.64 0.76
CA TRP A 48 1.10 -2.47 0.44
C TRP A 48 1.78 -3.82 0.45
N LEU A 49 2.34 -4.22 -0.68
CA LEU A 49 2.82 -5.57 -0.94
C LEU A 49 4.34 -5.62 -0.92
N TRP A 50 4.93 -6.59 -0.24
CA TRP A 50 6.37 -6.86 -0.35
C TRP A 50 6.71 -7.79 -1.52
N ASP A 51 5.78 -8.67 -1.91
CA ASP A 51 5.89 -9.60 -3.03
C ASP A 51 4.70 -9.51 -4.00
N SER A 52 4.86 -10.08 -5.20
CA SER A 52 3.83 -10.07 -6.24
C SER A 52 2.71 -11.09 -6.05
N GLU A 53 2.89 -12.06 -5.15
CA GLU A 53 1.92 -13.13 -4.85
C GLU A 53 0.98 -12.75 -3.71
N GLU A 54 1.06 -11.50 -3.25
CA GLU A 54 0.23 -10.96 -2.17
C GLU A 54 0.35 -11.82 -0.89
N LEU A 55 1.53 -12.40 -0.65
CA LEU A 55 1.77 -13.18 0.54
C LEU A 55 2.06 -12.27 1.73
N ASN A 56 2.90 -11.26 1.54
CA ASN A 56 3.38 -10.38 2.58
C ASN A 56 2.84 -8.96 2.35
N GLN A 57 1.98 -8.51 3.28
CA GLN A 57 1.15 -7.32 3.08
C GLN A 57 1.06 -6.46 4.34
N ILE A 58 0.96 -5.15 4.12
CA ILE A 58 0.59 -4.15 5.12
C ILE A 58 -0.68 -3.47 4.63
N THR A 59 -1.74 -3.45 5.43
CA THR A 59 -2.96 -2.70 5.11
C THR A 59 -3.23 -1.71 6.24
N PHE A 60 -3.56 -0.47 5.89
CA PHE A 60 -3.95 0.57 6.83
C PHE A 60 -5.45 0.81 6.71
N ASP A 61 -6.16 0.79 7.84
CA ASP A 61 -7.57 1.11 7.93
C ASP A 61 -7.74 2.56 8.44
N LYS A 62 -8.81 3.24 7.98
CA LYS A 62 -9.03 4.68 8.23
C LYS A 62 -9.29 5.02 9.71
N ASP A 63 -9.60 4.02 10.53
CA ASP A 63 -9.86 4.17 11.96
C ASP A 63 -8.58 4.16 12.82
N GLY A 64 -7.40 4.09 12.20
CA GLY A 64 -6.12 4.00 12.88
C GLY A 64 -5.71 2.59 13.24
N THR A 65 -6.40 1.56 12.71
CA THR A 65 -5.97 0.17 12.78
C THR A 65 -5.39 -0.31 11.45
N GLY A 66 -4.82 -1.49 11.40
CA GLY A 66 -4.31 -2.07 10.18
C GLY A 66 -3.93 -3.53 10.36
N ARG A 67 -3.46 -4.16 9.29
CA ARG A 67 -3.12 -5.59 9.25
C ARG A 67 -1.71 -5.81 8.69
N LEU A 68 -0.92 -6.61 9.39
CA LEU A 68 0.40 -7.05 8.97
C LEU A 68 0.39 -8.57 8.75
N ILE A 69 0.75 -9.00 7.54
CA ILE A 69 0.81 -10.41 7.15
C ILE A 69 2.24 -10.73 6.72
N CYS A 70 2.82 -11.78 7.33
CA CYS A 70 4.10 -12.36 6.95
C CYS A 70 3.94 -13.86 6.77
N ARG A 71 4.09 -14.35 5.54
CA ARG A 71 3.96 -15.78 5.20
C ARG A 71 4.83 -16.15 4.00
N GLY A 72 5.09 -17.44 3.88
CA GLY A 72 5.87 -18.01 2.79
C GLY A 72 5.62 -19.51 2.69
N GLU A 73 5.49 -20.00 1.46
CA GLU A 73 5.12 -21.39 1.18
C GLU A 73 3.86 -21.82 1.97
N LEU A 74 3.99 -22.79 2.88
CA LEU A 74 2.91 -23.30 3.72
C LEU A 74 2.95 -22.76 5.16
N SER A 75 3.79 -21.76 5.43
CA SER A 75 4.02 -21.21 6.77
C SER A 75 3.46 -19.79 6.89
N VAL A 76 2.74 -19.53 7.98
CA VAL A 76 2.36 -18.19 8.42
C VAL A 76 3.14 -17.89 9.69
N TRP A 77 3.78 -16.72 9.76
CA TRP A 77 4.53 -16.30 10.95
C TRP A 77 3.83 -15.12 11.64
N ILE A 78 3.30 -14.20 10.86
CA ILE A 78 2.56 -13.04 11.35
C ILE A 78 1.24 -12.94 10.59
N ALA A 79 0.15 -12.87 11.34
CA ALA A 79 -1.17 -12.49 10.86
C ALA A 79 -1.86 -11.74 11.99
N ALA A 80 -1.54 -10.45 12.10
CA ALA A 80 -1.89 -9.63 13.24
C ALA A 80 -2.43 -8.27 12.81
N GLU A 81 -3.27 -7.71 13.66
CA GLU A 81 -3.64 -6.30 13.60
C GLU A 81 -2.56 -5.44 14.26
N PHE A 82 -2.45 -4.20 13.80
CA PHE A 82 -1.64 -3.17 14.44
C PHE A 82 -2.45 -1.88 14.59
N ASP A 83 -2.06 -1.08 15.57
CA ASP A 83 -2.57 0.29 15.74
C ASP A 83 -1.55 1.27 15.14
N TRP A 84 -2.02 2.32 14.46
CA TRP A 84 -1.14 3.33 13.86
C TRP A 84 -1.68 4.75 14.01
N LYS A 85 -0.74 5.70 14.01
CA LYS A 85 -1.03 7.13 13.96
C LYS A 85 0.12 7.88 13.32
N ILE A 86 -0.20 9.01 12.69
CA ILE A 86 0.82 9.93 12.19
C ILE A 86 1.07 11.03 13.22
N GLN A 87 2.33 11.43 13.40
CA GLN A 87 2.69 12.47 14.37
C GLN A 87 2.11 13.85 14.02
N ASN A 88 2.09 14.22 12.74
CA ASN A 88 1.43 15.43 12.25
C ASN A 88 0.22 15.06 11.39
N SER A 89 -0.97 15.01 11.98
CA SER A 89 -2.19 14.61 11.29
C SER A 89 -2.54 15.51 10.11
N GLU A 90 -2.10 16.77 10.08
CA GLU A 90 -2.35 17.68 8.95
C GLU A 90 -1.71 17.18 7.64
N CYS A 91 -0.67 16.34 7.72
CA CYS A 91 -0.07 15.78 6.52
C CYS A 91 -0.95 14.71 5.84
N LEU A 92 -1.97 14.18 6.53
CA LEU A 92 -2.93 13.24 5.95
C LEU A 92 -3.76 13.88 4.84
N ASP A 93 -4.04 15.18 4.96
CA ASP A 93 -4.81 15.97 4.00
C ASP A 93 -3.94 16.50 2.85
N GLN A 94 -2.63 16.19 2.84
CA GLN A 94 -1.74 16.57 1.77
C GLN A 94 -2.22 15.96 0.44
N CYS A 95 -2.55 16.83 -0.53
CA CYS A 95 -2.84 16.42 -1.89
C CYS A 95 -1.57 15.92 -2.60
N LEU A 96 -1.61 14.67 -3.05
CA LEU A 96 -0.56 13.99 -3.79
C LEU A 96 -0.96 13.90 -5.26
N HIS A 97 -0.12 14.45 -6.12
CA HIS A 97 -0.28 14.32 -7.56
C HIS A 97 0.29 12.99 -8.04
N ILE A 98 -0.51 11.94 -7.93
CA ILE A 98 -0.20 10.65 -8.56
C ILE A 98 -0.52 10.81 -10.04
N SER A 99 0.49 10.72 -10.89
CA SER A 99 0.29 10.87 -12.33
C SER A 99 -0.60 9.72 -12.83
N GLY A 100 -1.85 10.01 -13.20
CA GLY A 100 -2.79 9.03 -13.79
C GLY A 100 -2.38 8.45 -15.16
N GLY A 101 -1.16 8.75 -15.62
CA GLY A 101 -0.53 8.18 -16.82
C GLY A 101 0.64 7.26 -16.47
N TYR A 102 1.54 7.03 -17.43
CA TYR A 102 2.77 6.29 -17.15
C TYR A 102 3.63 7.04 -16.12
N PRO A 103 3.96 6.43 -14.97
CA PRO A 103 4.78 7.10 -13.97
C PRO A 103 6.17 7.45 -14.54
N PRO A 104 6.81 8.50 -13.98
CA PRO A 104 8.08 9.02 -14.47
C PRO A 104 9.14 7.93 -14.55
N ARG A 105 10.14 8.07 -15.44
CA ARG A 105 11.23 7.09 -15.58
C ARG A 105 12.25 7.12 -14.43
N ARG A 106 12.01 7.90 -13.38
CA ARG A 106 12.87 8.05 -12.21
C ARG A 106 12.02 8.17 -10.95
N PRO A 107 12.47 7.61 -9.81
CA PRO A 107 11.75 7.73 -8.55
C PRO A 107 11.59 9.19 -8.18
N SER A 108 10.35 9.58 -7.94
CA SER A 108 10.00 10.93 -7.49
C SER A 108 9.38 10.83 -6.11
N LEU A 109 9.88 11.63 -5.17
CA LEU A 109 9.34 11.72 -3.81
C LEU A 109 7.99 12.44 -3.85
N LEU A 110 6.94 11.77 -3.36
CA LEU A 110 5.59 12.34 -3.23
C LEU A 110 5.39 12.97 -1.84
N SER A 111 5.84 12.27 -0.80
CA SER A 111 5.72 12.73 0.58
C SER A 111 6.75 12.05 1.48
N GLN A 112 7.03 12.67 2.62
CA GLN A 112 7.81 12.10 3.71
C GLN A 112 7.14 12.45 5.03
N PHE A 113 6.86 11.44 5.86
CA PHE A 113 6.13 11.61 7.11
C PHE A 113 6.62 10.63 8.18
N THR A 114 6.23 10.89 9.43
CA THR A 114 6.55 10.02 10.56
C THR A 114 5.30 9.31 11.04
N LEU A 115 5.38 7.98 11.08
CA LEU A 115 4.31 7.07 11.45
C LEU A 115 4.71 6.33 12.73
N GLU A 116 3.82 6.25 13.71
CA GLU A 116 3.95 5.31 14.81
C GLU A 116 3.07 4.09 14.51
N MET A 117 3.62 2.89 14.64
CA MET A 117 2.88 1.63 14.54
C MET A 117 3.13 0.79 15.80
N THR A 118 2.08 0.11 16.27
CA THR A 118 2.14 -0.83 17.38
C THR A 118 1.54 -2.16 16.93
N LEU A 119 2.38 -3.16 16.68
CA LEU A 119 1.90 -4.51 16.41
C LEU A 119 1.16 -5.02 17.64
N THR A 120 0.01 -5.67 17.46
CA THR A 120 -0.79 -6.18 18.58
C THR A 120 -0.85 -7.71 18.55
N LYS A 121 -1.34 -8.30 19.65
CA LYS A 121 -1.60 -9.74 19.73
C LYS A 121 -2.95 -10.13 19.12
N ARG A 122 -3.73 -9.15 18.60
CA ARG A 122 -5.01 -9.41 17.94
C ARG A 122 -4.73 -10.08 16.60
N ARG A 123 -5.15 -11.34 16.45
CA ARG A 123 -4.95 -12.10 15.22
C ARG A 123 -6.02 -11.73 14.20
N ILE A 124 -5.62 -11.62 12.94
CA ILE A 124 -6.59 -11.55 11.83
C ILE A 124 -7.40 -12.85 11.86
N PRO A 125 -8.74 -12.86 11.79
CA PRO A 125 -9.53 -14.07 12.04
C PRO A 125 -9.27 -15.18 11.01
N LYS A 126 -9.13 -14.80 9.73
CA LYS A 126 -8.94 -15.76 8.63
C LYS A 126 -7.91 -15.29 7.63
N LEU A 127 -7.25 -16.26 7.01
CA LEU A 127 -6.42 -16.05 5.83
C LEU A 127 -6.81 -17.09 4.77
N GLY A 128 -7.62 -16.67 3.79
CA GLY A 128 -8.36 -17.61 2.95
C GLY A 128 -9.36 -18.42 3.80
N ASP A 129 -9.34 -19.74 3.68
CA ASP A 129 -10.21 -20.64 4.46
C ASP A 129 -9.62 -21.02 5.82
N ALA A 130 -8.36 -20.69 6.09
CA ALA A 130 -7.67 -21.04 7.33
C ALA A 130 -8.05 -20.12 8.49
N ASP A 131 -8.36 -20.69 9.65
CA ASP A 131 -8.59 -19.97 10.91
C ASP A 131 -7.25 -19.71 11.61
N MET A 132 -6.88 -18.45 11.78
CA MET A 132 -5.56 -18.08 12.35
C MET A 132 -5.48 -18.30 13.87
N GLN A 133 -6.59 -18.60 14.54
CA GLN A 133 -6.58 -18.99 15.95
C GLN A 133 -5.96 -20.38 16.16
N GLU A 134 -5.95 -21.23 15.13
CA GLU A 134 -5.42 -22.59 15.20
C GLU A 134 -3.90 -22.68 14.96
N TYR A 135 -3.28 -21.58 14.51
CA TYR A 135 -1.86 -21.56 14.14
C TYR A 135 -0.98 -21.04 15.27
N ARG A 136 0.27 -21.54 15.32
CA ARG A 136 1.30 -21.00 16.22
C ARG A 136 2.00 -19.80 15.59
N ILE A 137 1.47 -18.60 15.82
CA ILE A 137 1.92 -17.35 15.20
C ILE A 137 2.03 -16.21 16.21
N ASN A 138 2.46 -15.03 15.76
CA ASN A 138 2.44 -13.79 16.55
C ASN A 138 3.11 -13.96 17.92
N GLU A 139 2.38 -13.81 19.03
CA GLU A 139 2.89 -13.89 20.41
C GLU A 139 3.51 -15.25 20.79
N GLU A 140 3.25 -16.30 20.01
CA GLU A 140 3.93 -17.57 20.19
C GLU A 140 5.35 -17.55 19.63
N LEU A 141 5.59 -16.81 18.54
CA LEU A 141 6.87 -16.73 17.82
C LEU A 141 7.67 -15.46 18.16
N LEU A 142 6.99 -14.40 18.62
CA LEU A 142 7.53 -13.07 18.87
C LEU A 142 7.67 -12.79 20.38
N SER A 143 8.73 -12.09 20.75
CA SER A 143 8.90 -11.58 22.12
C SER A 143 8.00 -10.38 22.37
N ASP A 144 7.79 -10.00 23.64
CA ASP A 144 6.96 -8.84 23.98
C ASP A 144 7.51 -7.53 23.40
N ALA A 145 8.82 -7.46 23.10
CA ALA A 145 9.44 -6.30 22.44
C ALA A 145 8.87 -6.04 21.04
N ALA A 146 8.43 -7.08 20.31
CA ALA A 146 7.82 -6.93 19.00
C ALA A 146 6.54 -6.09 19.01
N PHE A 147 5.84 -6.07 20.15
CA PHE A 147 4.54 -5.42 20.36
C PHE A 147 4.65 -4.04 21.02
N LEU A 148 5.88 -3.52 21.20
CA LEU A 148 6.07 -2.15 21.64
C LEU A 148 5.84 -1.17 20.47
N PRO A 149 5.32 0.05 20.73
CA PRO A 149 5.18 1.08 19.71
C PRO A 149 6.52 1.44 19.08
N LYS A 150 6.55 1.56 17.74
CA LYS A 150 7.72 1.91 16.95
C LYS A 150 7.41 3.09 16.05
N GLN A 151 8.35 4.01 15.98
CA GLN A 151 8.27 5.16 15.06
C GLN A 151 9.04 4.86 13.79
N TYR A 152 8.51 5.26 12.65
CA TYR A 152 9.07 5.07 11.32
C TYR A 152 9.11 6.39 10.58
N VAL A 153 10.23 6.66 9.91
CA VAL A 153 10.31 7.73 8.91
C VAL A 153 10.06 7.08 7.57
N ILE A 154 8.95 7.46 6.95
CA ILE A 154 8.48 6.85 5.71
C ILE A 154 8.64 7.84 4.56
N LYS A 155 9.18 7.35 3.45
CA LYS A 155 9.18 8.03 2.16
C LYS A 155 8.18 7.35 1.24
N LEU A 156 7.29 8.14 0.65
CA LEU A 156 6.37 7.70 -0.38
C LEU A 156 6.88 8.19 -1.73
N GLU A 157 7.08 7.26 -2.65
CA GLU A 157 7.67 7.51 -3.97
C GLU A 157 6.76 7.01 -5.09
N THR A 158 6.91 7.61 -6.28
CA THR A 158 6.29 7.12 -7.52
C THR A 158 7.30 6.85 -8.63
N ASP A 159 7.15 5.71 -9.31
CA ASP A 159 7.90 5.23 -10.48
C ASP A 159 7.21 3.94 -11.01
N ARG A 160 7.93 3.08 -11.73
CA ARG A 160 7.61 1.71 -12.14
C ARG A 160 8.42 0.73 -11.30
N PHE A 161 8.04 0.58 -10.05
CA PHE A 161 8.76 -0.27 -9.10
C PHE A 161 8.50 -1.76 -9.36
N LEU A 162 9.51 -2.58 -9.07
CA LEU A 162 9.31 -4.00 -8.80
C LEU A 162 8.89 -4.16 -7.34
N SER A 163 8.27 -5.30 -6.99
CA SER A 163 8.08 -5.65 -5.58
C SER A 163 9.43 -5.77 -4.85
N GLY A 164 9.43 -5.65 -3.53
CA GLY A 164 10.65 -5.80 -2.72
C GLY A 164 11.33 -7.16 -2.94
N PHE A 165 10.53 -8.23 -3.06
CA PHE A 165 10.99 -9.57 -3.41
C PHE A 165 11.64 -9.64 -4.80
N ASP A 166 10.93 -9.16 -5.84
CA ASP A 166 11.43 -9.14 -7.22
C ASP A 166 12.72 -8.32 -7.36
N TYR A 167 12.82 -7.21 -6.62
CA TYR A 167 14.01 -6.37 -6.60
C TYR A 167 15.18 -7.08 -5.91
N ARG A 168 14.96 -7.73 -4.76
CA ARG A 168 16.01 -8.48 -4.06
C ARG A 168 16.52 -9.65 -4.87
N THR A 169 15.64 -10.43 -5.48
CA THR A 169 16.00 -11.57 -6.34
C THR A 169 16.79 -11.14 -7.58
N ARG A 170 16.75 -9.86 -7.97
CA ARG A 170 17.65 -9.27 -9.00
C ARG A 170 19.12 -9.33 -8.61
N HIS A 171 19.42 -9.18 -7.32
CA HIS A 171 20.78 -9.03 -6.77
C HIS A 171 21.33 -10.30 -6.13
N VAL A 172 20.49 -11.31 -5.87
CA VAL A 172 20.95 -12.63 -5.41
C VAL A 172 21.63 -13.36 -6.57
N THR A 173 22.96 -13.24 -6.64
CA THR A 173 23.80 -13.95 -7.61
C THR A 173 24.10 -15.40 -7.24
N GLY A 174 23.61 -15.90 -6.09
CA GLY A 174 24.14 -17.13 -5.47
C GLY A 174 23.19 -18.32 -5.27
N ARG A 175 21.86 -18.18 -5.30
CA ARG A 175 20.94 -19.34 -5.25
C ARG A 175 20.40 -19.62 -6.63
N PHE A 176 21.10 -20.50 -7.34
CA PHE A 176 20.67 -21.10 -8.60
C PHE A 176 19.37 -21.88 -8.31
N ILE A 177 18.19 -21.31 -8.60
CA ILE A 177 16.97 -22.11 -8.74
C ILE A 177 17.07 -22.74 -10.13
N PRO A 178 17.25 -24.07 -10.25
CA PRO A 178 17.34 -24.72 -11.55
C PRO A 178 16.06 -24.46 -12.35
N GLY A 179 16.18 -23.95 -13.57
CA GLY A 179 15.04 -23.58 -14.42
C GLY A 179 14.50 -22.15 -14.25
N PHE A 180 15.06 -21.36 -13.33
CA PHE A 180 14.69 -19.95 -13.17
C PHE A 180 15.56 -19.05 -14.05
N ASP A 181 15.06 -18.68 -15.24
CA ASP A 181 15.69 -17.62 -16.03
C ASP A 181 15.37 -16.25 -15.42
N ARG A 182 16.37 -15.69 -14.73
CA ARG A 182 16.33 -14.34 -14.13
C ARG A 182 15.86 -13.26 -15.11
N ARG A 183 16.30 -13.33 -16.38
CA ARG A 183 15.94 -12.32 -17.38
C ARG A 183 14.48 -12.44 -17.79
N GLU A 184 13.96 -13.66 -17.87
CA GLU A 184 12.55 -13.88 -18.16
C GLU A 184 11.66 -13.50 -16.97
N HIS A 185 12.05 -13.87 -15.74
CA HIS A 185 11.29 -13.50 -14.54
C HIS A 185 11.09 -11.99 -14.44
N LEU A 186 12.18 -11.21 -14.48
CA LEU A 186 12.15 -9.75 -14.35
C LEU A 186 11.40 -9.04 -15.49
N LYS A 187 11.31 -9.67 -16.66
CA LYS A 187 10.53 -9.16 -17.81
C LYS A 187 9.04 -9.26 -17.55
N TRP A 188 8.60 -10.28 -16.82
CA TRP A 188 7.20 -10.57 -16.58
C TRP A 188 6.71 -10.17 -15.20
N SER A 189 7.61 -9.90 -14.25
CA SER A 189 7.29 -9.39 -12.92
C SER A 189 6.39 -8.15 -13.01
N PRO A 190 5.31 -8.09 -12.20
CA PRO A 190 4.49 -6.91 -12.06
C PRO A 190 5.30 -5.64 -11.80
N LYS A 191 4.73 -4.50 -12.21
CA LYS A 191 5.25 -3.18 -11.88
C LYS A 191 4.22 -2.45 -11.03
N TYR A 192 4.68 -1.57 -10.16
CA TYR A 192 3.85 -0.83 -9.22
C TYR A 192 4.10 0.67 -9.34
N ALA A 193 3.05 1.47 -9.24
CA ALA A 193 3.13 2.92 -9.39
C ALA A 193 3.70 3.61 -8.16
N LEU A 194 3.53 3.00 -6.98
CA LEU A 194 3.89 3.55 -5.70
C LEU A 194 4.82 2.62 -4.92
N ARG A 195 5.73 3.23 -4.16
CA ARG A 195 6.57 2.54 -3.20
C ARG A 195 6.64 3.31 -1.89
N MET A 196 6.39 2.59 -0.81
CA MET A 196 6.65 3.03 0.56
C MET A 196 8.02 2.49 0.99
N VAL A 197 8.88 3.39 1.47
CA VAL A 197 10.21 3.05 1.99
C VAL A 197 10.29 3.46 3.44
N PHE A 198 10.47 2.48 4.32
CA PHE A 198 10.68 2.68 5.75
C PHE A 198 12.17 2.87 6.05
N ASP A 199 12.50 3.67 7.07
CA ASP A 199 13.86 3.78 7.60
C ASP A 199 14.37 2.45 8.21
N LYS A 200 13.45 1.66 8.77
CA LYS A 200 13.68 0.32 9.30
C LYS A 200 12.49 -0.60 9.01
N SER A 201 12.68 -1.92 9.03
CA SER A 201 11.62 -2.85 8.64
C SER A 201 10.35 -2.68 9.50
N PRO A 202 9.16 -2.66 8.88
CA PRO A 202 7.90 -2.73 9.60
C PRO A 202 7.63 -4.14 10.15
N TYR A 203 8.43 -5.15 9.77
CA TYR A 203 8.42 -6.48 10.37
C TYR A 203 9.32 -6.53 11.61
N PRO A 204 9.08 -7.46 12.55
CA PRO A 204 9.90 -7.58 13.75
C PRO A 204 11.39 -7.79 13.45
N LEU A 205 12.24 -7.09 14.21
CA LEU A 205 13.69 -7.22 14.17
C LEU A 205 14.11 -8.62 14.60
N ARG A 206 15.33 -9.04 14.24
CA ARG A 206 15.80 -10.40 14.51
C ARG A 206 15.72 -10.75 16.00
N GLU A 207 16.07 -9.83 16.88
CA GLU A 207 16.07 -10.00 18.34
C GLU A 207 14.65 -10.04 18.93
N GLU A 208 13.63 -9.67 18.15
CA GLU A 208 12.22 -9.67 18.56
C GLU A 208 11.54 -11.01 18.26
N TRP A 209 12.25 -11.96 17.62
CA TRP A 209 11.81 -13.34 17.45
C TRP A 209 12.33 -14.21 18.61
N LYS A 210 11.47 -15.06 19.18
CA LYS A 210 11.88 -16.02 20.23
C LYS A 210 12.86 -17.07 19.72
N SER A 211 12.76 -17.38 18.44
CA SER A 211 13.67 -18.30 17.73
C SER A 211 14.00 -17.67 16.37
N PRO A 212 15.06 -16.85 16.30
CA PRO A 212 15.41 -16.14 15.08
C PRO A 212 16.03 -17.03 14.00
N ASP A 213 16.43 -18.26 14.37
CA ASP A 213 16.94 -19.26 13.44
C ASP A 213 15.79 -19.85 12.61
N GLY A 214 16.06 -20.16 11.34
CA GLY A 214 15.04 -20.53 10.36
C GLY A 214 14.46 -19.30 9.64
N ALA A 215 13.16 -19.30 9.34
CA ALA A 215 12.54 -18.32 8.44
C ALA A 215 12.89 -16.85 8.75
N PRO A 216 12.84 -16.33 10.00
CA PRO A 216 13.19 -14.94 10.27
C PRO A 216 14.61 -14.55 9.84
N GLY A 217 15.58 -15.45 10.09
CA GLY A 217 16.97 -15.29 9.69
C GLY A 217 17.21 -15.59 8.21
N ASP A 218 16.63 -16.67 7.68
CA ASP A 218 16.83 -17.13 6.30
C ASP A 218 16.24 -16.18 5.25
N PHE A 219 15.11 -15.55 5.58
CA PHE A 219 14.46 -14.55 4.73
C PHE A 219 14.86 -13.11 5.06
N GLU A 220 15.61 -12.90 6.15
CA GLU A 220 16.07 -11.59 6.63
C GLU A 220 14.93 -10.55 6.73
N PHE A 221 13.84 -10.89 7.43
CA PHE A 221 12.65 -10.01 7.56
C PHE A 221 12.99 -8.61 8.09
N SER A 222 14.03 -8.48 8.93
CA SER A 222 14.52 -7.21 9.45
C SER A 222 15.06 -6.26 8.38
N GLU A 223 15.35 -6.76 7.18
CA GLU A 223 15.85 -5.98 6.06
C GLU A 223 14.76 -5.64 5.03
N TRP A 224 13.51 -6.07 5.26
CA TRP A 224 12.37 -5.79 4.37
C TRP A 224 11.84 -4.38 4.62
N LYS A 225 12.41 -3.38 3.98
CA LYS A 225 12.12 -1.95 4.23
C LYS A 225 11.23 -1.30 3.17
N GLU A 226 10.81 -2.05 2.17
CA GLU A 226 10.07 -1.52 1.02
C GLU A 226 8.76 -2.29 0.83
N SER A 227 7.70 -1.57 0.48
CA SER A 227 6.43 -2.17 0.07
C SER A 227 5.84 -1.36 -1.09
N THR A 228 5.22 -2.05 -2.04
CA THR A 228 4.70 -1.46 -3.27
C THR A 228 3.20 -1.56 -3.36
N CYS A 229 2.57 -0.59 -4.04
CA CYS A 229 1.11 -0.49 -4.17
C CYS A 229 0.76 -0.01 -5.58
N GLN A 230 -0.52 -0.16 -5.98
CA GLN A 230 -1.05 0.21 -7.30
C GLN A 230 -0.32 -0.51 -8.45
N GLN A 231 -0.63 -1.79 -8.64
CA GLN A 231 -0.05 -2.58 -9.72
C GLN A 231 -0.40 -1.97 -11.09
N LEU A 232 0.62 -1.60 -11.85
CA LEU A 232 0.52 -1.18 -13.23
C LEU A 232 0.15 -2.40 -14.09
N HIS A 233 -1.03 -2.38 -14.70
CA HIS A 233 -1.36 -3.39 -15.70
C HIS A 233 -0.30 -3.40 -16.81
N LYS A 234 0.12 -4.61 -17.23
CA LYS A 234 0.76 -4.79 -18.54
C LYS A 234 -0.16 -4.13 -19.57
N GLN A 235 0.39 -3.40 -20.54
CA GLN A 235 -0.32 -3.19 -21.80
C GLN A 235 -0.64 -4.58 -22.36
N SER A 236 -1.79 -5.15 -21.98
CA SER A 236 -2.35 -6.31 -22.63
C SER A 236 -2.92 -5.79 -23.93
N GLY A 237 -2.27 -6.12 -25.05
CA GLY A 237 -2.64 -5.68 -26.38
C GLY A 237 -4.14 -5.80 -26.62
N TRP A 238 -4.71 -4.72 -27.14
CA TRP A 238 -5.90 -4.56 -28.00
C TRP A 238 -7.23 -5.33 -27.76
N TRP A 239 -7.25 -6.48 -27.07
CA TRP A 239 -8.41 -7.36 -26.95
C TRP A 239 -9.35 -7.02 -25.77
N LYS A 240 -8.86 -6.38 -24.69
CA LYS A 240 -9.71 -5.98 -23.54
C LYS A 240 -10.68 -4.84 -23.88
N THR A 241 -10.40 -4.04 -24.91
CA THR A 241 -11.27 -2.94 -25.35
C THR A 241 -12.41 -3.41 -26.26
N ILE A 242 -12.31 -4.62 -26.84
CA ILE A 242 -13.33 -5.17 -27.74
C ILE A 242 -14.44 -5.88 -26.95
N PHE A 243 -14.09 -6.65 -25.91
CA PHE A 243 -15.10 -7.35 -25.09
C PHE A 243 -15.93 -6.42 -24.22
N SER A 244 -15.36 -5.32 -23.71
CA SER A 244 -16.10 -4.30 -22.94
C SER A 244 -17.07 -3.49 -23.80
N LYS A 245 -16.83 -3.38 -25.11
CA LYS A 245 -17.76 -2.74 -26.06
C LYS A 245 -18.84 -3.68 -26.60
N ILE A 246 -18.60 -4.99 -26.64
CA ILE A 246 -19.59 -5.99 -27.12
C ILE A 246 -20.55 -6.40 -26.00
N LEU A 247 -20.10 -6.54 -24.75
CA LEU A 247 -20.98 -6.83 -23.61
C LEU A 247 -21.93 -5.67 -23.25
N ARG A 248 -21.57 -4.42 -23.58
CA ARG A 248 -22.47 -3.26 -23.46
C ARG A 248 -23.55 -3.17 -24.55
N ARG A 249 -23.46 -3.99 -25.62
CA ARG A 249 -24.43 -4.03 -26.71
C ARG A 249 -25.37 -5.23 -26.69
N LEU A 250 -25.21 -6.16 -25.75
CA LEU A 250 -26.03 -7.38 -25.65
C LEU A 250 -26.81 -7.52 -24.34
N GLY A 251 -26.74 -6.52 -23.45
CA GLY A 251 -27.49 -6.48 -22.19
C GLY A 251 -28.62 -5.43 -22.18
N GLY A 252 -29.32 -5.26 -23.29
CA GLY A 252 -30.43 -4.32 -23.42
C GLY A 252 -31.55 -4.89 -24.27
N CYS A 253 -32.41 -5.69 -23.62
CA CYS A 253 -33.84 -5.88 -23.88
C CYS A 253 -34.45 -6.38 -22.56
#